data_AF-A0A3D0YNJ8-F1
#
_entry.id   AF-A0A3D0YNJ8-F1
#
_cell.length_a   1.000
_cell.length_b   1.000
_cell.length_c   1.000
_cell.angle_alpha   90.00
_cell.angle_beta   90.00
_cell.angle_gamma   90.00
#
_symmetry.space_group_name_H-M   'P 1'
#
loop_
_entity.id
_entity.type
_entity.pdbx_description
1 polymer ?
#
loop_
_entity_poly.entity_id
_entity_poly.type
_entity_poly.pdbx_seq_one_letter_code
_entity_poly.pdbx_strand_id
1 'polypeptide(L)'
;MKADAYPSKEVDKLALLASDGALDKDQTIIFRDMIMNDPIARRRITRSFYLQSCLGEELKSLELVNTQPKKVQLTMRLAAIAVLILAVVIVFFVLPKTGQNDTEPTMAIGITENKNVAVISKHVDVAWGNDTSLKKSKRKSQIPLEPCIIEIESGLVQIDFFHGATVLLEGPSKFQVINSEQGRLIHGKLCADVPPPAIGFEILTGGFKVVDLGTSFGMSVDYEGSGEVHVFDGEVEVWHPEEDKQILLQQGQSISIRGNSVVVGKSRSQVFTRSESLDYKVERKITESNQISKQLIEDEDVVLYYTFSGADHWARKVKNKAIHGRKGTDGAIVGCHTTQGRWPGTQALGFNSSSDRVRLNLPGKFKDITMITWVKMKDVLGENLALLNPETEQDHFLHWSIISSKTKELQQLHFSETSQAKGLIRGRTHYHCNKNLHQQLLTGEWAHLALVYDTQRGKVKHYVNGKLVGTNDIKKVNPLKVGIADIGNWPQEEWAKGTKFEIRHLVGSMSKFLIAKRAFSETEIQHIYETEKP
;
A
#
# COMPACT_ATOMS: atom_id res chain seq x y z
N MET A 1 -30.06 21.37 22.76
CA MET A 1 -29.12 20.35 23.25
C MET A 1 -29.90 19.39 24.13
N LYS A 2 -30.04 18.11 23.76
CA LYS A 2 -30.56 17.09 24.68
C LYS A 2 -29.46 16.80 25.71
N ALA A 3 -29.81 16.77 26.98
CA ALA A 3 -28.89 16.37 28.05
C ALA A 3 -28.41 14.93 27.80
N ASP A 4 -27.15 14.64 28.10
CA ASP A 4 -26.58 13.31 27.98
C ASP A 4 -27.37 12.33 28.85
N ALA A 5 -27.86 11.24 28.26
CA ALA A 5 -28.65 10.23 28.97
C ALA A 5 -27.79 9.47 30.00
N TYR A 6 -26.47 9.45 29.80
CA TYR A 6 -25.51 8.86 30.73
C TYR A 6 -24.35 9.83 31.02
N PRO A 7 -23.93 9.97 32.28
CA PRO A 7 -22.74 10.74 32.64
C PRO A 7 -21.48 10.21 31.95
N SER A 8 -20.68 11.12 31.38
CA SER A 8 -19.44 10.78 30.67
C SER A 8 -18.47 9.89 31.48
N LYS A 9 -18.32 10.14 32.79
CA LYS A 9 -17.48 9.33 33.69
C LYS A 9 -17.99 7.89 33.84
N GLU A 10 -19.29 7.68 33.77
CA GLU A 10 -19.90 6.35 33.91
C GLU A 10 -19.69 5.51 32.65
N VAL A 11 -19.84 6.14 31.47
CA VAL A 11 -19.55 5.53 30.18
C VAL A 11 -18.08 5.10 30.09
N ASP A 12 -17.15 5.96 30.49
CA ASP A 12 -15.71 5.68 30.45
C ASP A 12 -15.34 4.53 31.43
N LYS A 13 -15.96 4.49 32.62
CA LYS A 13 -15.76 3.41 33.60
C LYS A 13 -16.23 2.06 33.10
N LEU A 14 -17.43 1.99 32.49
CA LEU A 14 -17.97 0.73 31.97
C LEU A 14 -17.20 0.26 30.73
N ALA A 15 -16.72 1.17 29.88
CA ALA A 15 -15.85 0.83 28.75
C ALA A 15 -14.53 0.17 29.21
N LEU A 16 -13.91 0.69 30.27
CA LEU A 16 -12.70 0.11 30.86
C LEU A 16 -12.96 -1.30 31.41
N LEU A 17 -14.01 -1.46 32.22
CA LEU A 17 -14.40 -2.76 32.77
C LEU A 17 -14.75 -3.78 31.67
N ALA A 18 -15.36 -3.33 30.58
CA ALA A 18 -15.65 -4.16 29.42
C ALA A 18 -14.38 -4.65 28.71
N SER A 19 -13.38 -3.77 28.56
CA SER A 19 -12.08 -4.12 27.97
C SER A 19 -11.36 -5.19 28.79
N ASP A 20 -11.45 -5.11 30.11
CA ASP A 20 -10.80 -6.04 31.04
C ASP A 20 -11.62 -7.32 31.27
N GLY A 21 -12.78 -7.47 30.62
CA GLY A 21 -13.69 -8.60 30.81
C GLY A 21 -14.31 -8.68 32.21
N ALA A 22 -14.37 -7.56 32.93
CA ALA A 22 -14.71 -7.46 34.34
C ALA A 22 -16.12 -6.90 34.62
N LEU A 23 -16.98 -6.82 33.61
CA LEU A 23 -18.37 -6.38 33.77
C LEU A 23 -19.19 -7.42 34.55
N ASP A 24 -19.93 -6.96 35.56
CA ASP A 24 -20.97 -7.77 36.19
C ASP A 24 -22.26 -7.83 35.33
N LYS A 25 -23.26 -8.60 35.77
CA LYS A 25 -24.50 -8.82 35.00
C LYS A 25 -25.31 -7.53 34.80
N ASP A 26 -25.42 -6.68 35.81
CA ASP A 26 -26.21 -5.46 35.74
C ASP A 26 -25.48 -4.40 34.91
N GLN A 27 -24.16 -4.29 35.08
CA GLN A 27 -23.29 -3.47 34.25
C GLN A 27 -23.29 -3.90 32.79
N THR A 28 -23.37 -5.20 32.49
CA THR A 28 -23.45 -5.71 31.11
C THR A 28 -24.74 -5.27 30.43
N ILE A 29 -25.87 -5.27 31.16
CA ILE A 29 -27.16 -4.82 30.63
C ILE A 29 -27.12 -3.32 30.33
N ILE A 30 -26.63 -2.52 31.28
CA ILE A 30 -26.50 -1.05 31.12
C ILE A 30 -25.54 -0.71 29.97
N PHE A 31 -24.38 -1.38 29.91
CA PHE A 31 -23.39 -1.16 28.86
C PHE A 31 -23.93 -1.53 27.47
N ARG A 32 -24.71 -2.61 27.36
CA ARG A 32 -25.36 -3.00 26.10
C ARG A 32 -26.42 -1.98 25.68
N ASP A 33 -27.20 -1.47 26.62
CA ASP A 33 -28.19 -0.42 26.37
C ASP A 33 -27.51 0.87 25.87
N MET A 34 -26.42 1.30 26.52
CA MET A 34 -25.60 2.44 26.08
C MET A 34 -25.09 2.26 24.64
N ILE A 35 -24.59 1.07 24.29
CA ILE A 35 -24.11 0.80 22.92
C ILE A 35 -25.27 0.83 21.91
N MET A 36 -26.40 0.22 22.24
CA MET A 36 -27.48 0.02 21.27
C MET A 36 -28.35 1.28 21.08
N ASN A 37 -28.58 2.04 22.15
CA ASN A 37 -29.63 3.04 22.21
C ASN A 37 -29.13 4.48 22.43
N ASP A 38 -27.88 4.69 22.88
CA ASP A 38 -27.29 6.03 23.01
C ASP A 38 -26.12 6.24 22.00
N PRO A 39 -26.30 7.07 20.95
CA PRO A 39 -25.27 7.30 19.95
C PRO A 39 -24.06 8.12 20.46
N ILE A 40 -24.23 8.94 21.51
CA ILE A 40 -23.14 9.71 22.13
C ILE A 40 -22.29 8.78 22.98
N ALA A 41 -22.92 7.96 23.83
CA ALA A 41 -22.22 6.95 24.62
C ALA A 41 -21.48 5.94 23.71
N ARG A 42 -22.13 5.46 22.65
CA ARG A 42 -21.52 4.56 21.65
C ARG A 42 -20.27 5.15 21.03
N ARG A 43 -20.30 6.40 20.56
CA ARG A 43 -19.11 7.07 19.99
C ARG A 43 -17.96 7.14 20.99
N ARG A 44 -18.28 7.42 22.25
CA ARG A 44 -17.29 7.53 23.32
C ARG A 44 -16.66 6.17 23.68
N ILE A 45 -17.48 5.13 23.78
CA ILE A 45 -17.03 3.74 23.99
C ILE A 45 -16.14 3.27 22.84
N THR A 46 -16.56 3.50 21.58
CA THR A 46 -15.74 3.15 20.40
C THR A 46 -14.40 3.86 20.41
N ARG A 47 -14.37 5.15 20.80
CA ARG A 47 -13.12 5.91 20.93
C ARG A 47 -12.23 5.34 22.05
N SER A 48 -12.80 4.94 23.17
CA SER A 48 -12.05 4.36 24.29
C SER A 48 -11.39 3.03 23.91
N PHE A 49 -12.15 2.11 23.27
CA PHE A 49 -11.59 0.85 22.77
C PHE A 49 -10.53 1.06 21.68
N TYR A 50 -10.73 2.04 20.80
CA TYR A 50 -9.72 2.39 19.80
C TYR A 50 -8.42 2.88 20.46
N LEU A 51 -8.51 3.78 21.44
CA LEU A 51 -7.35 4.29 22.17
C LEU A 51 -6.65 3.18 22.97
N GLN A 52 -7.39 2.29 23.63
CA GLN A 52 -6.82 1.12 24.32
C GLN A 52 -6.14 0.14 23.36
N SER A 53 -6.69 -0.06 22.16
CA SER A 53 -6.05 -0.86 21.12
C SER A 53 -4.71 -0.26 20.70
N CYS A 54 -4.65 1.06 20.50
CA CYS A 54 -3.41 1.76 20.18
C CYS A 54 -2.38 1.66 21.32
N LEU A 55 -2.82 1.89 22.57
CA LEU A 55 -1.97 1.76 23.76
C LEU A 55 -1.45 0.34 23.98
N GLY A 56 -2.27 -0.68 23.73
CA GLY A 56 -1.88 -2.09 23.83
C GLY A 56 -0.85 -2.50 22.76
N GLU A 57 -0.92 -1.92 21.57
CA GLU A 57 0.11 -2.09 20.52
C GLU A 57 1.44 -1.42 20.93
N GLU A 58 1.38 -0.24 21.55
CA GLU A 58 2.56 0.48 22.04
C GLU A 58 3.21 -0.23 23.24
N LEU A 59 2.42 -0.74 24.20
CA LEU A 59 2.95 -1.47 25.37
C LEU A 59 3.60 -2.81 24.96
N LYS A 60 3.02 -3.53 24.00
CA LYS A 60 3.64 -4.74 23.43
C LYS A 60 4.96 -4.42 22.72
N SER A 61 5.06 -3.26 22.08
CA SER A 61 6.31 -2.81 21.47
C SER A 61 7.40 -2.48 22.51
N LEU A 62 7.02 -2.03 23.71
CA LEU A 62 7.91 -1.73 24.83
C LEU A 62 8.33 -2.99 25.61
N GLU A 63 7.43 -3.96 25.82
CA GLU A 63 7.77 -5.24 26.48
C GLU A 63 8.77 -6.08 25.66
N LEU A 64 8.75 -5.95 24.33
CA LEU A 64 9.73 -6.59 23.43
C LEU A 64 11.17 -6.08 23.61
N VAL A 65 11.38 -4.93 24.27
CA VAL A 65 12.71 -4.35 24.52
C VAL A 65 13.35 -4.86 25.81
N ASN A 66 12.58 -5.46 26.73
CA ASN A 66 13.12 -5.89 28.02
C ASN A 66 13.63 -7.35 27.96
N THR A 67 14.83 -7.55 27.42
CA THR A 67 15.50 -8.86 27.44
C THR A 67 16.03 -9.19 28.84
N GLN A 68 15.65 -10.34 29.39
CA GLN A 68 16.26 -10.89 30.60
C GLN A 68 17.78 -11.07 30.46
N PRO A 69 18.58 -10.81 31.51
CA PRO A 69 20.02 -10.96 31.44
C PRO A 69 20.41 -12.44 31.36
N LYS A 70 21.11 -12.82 30.28
CA LYS A 70 21.72 -14.15 30.14
C LYS A 70 22.94 -14.26 31.07
N LYS A 71 22.97 -15.32 31.88
CA LYS A 71 24.14 -15.72 32.69
C LYS A 71 25.32 -16.05 31.77
N VAL A 72 26.42 -15.29 31.88
CA VAL A 72 27.72 -15.61 31.28
C VAL A 72 28.71 -15.86 32.41
N GLN A 73 29.39 -17.00 32.38
CA GLN A 73 30.43 -17.37 33.35
C GLN A 73 31.64 -16.44 33.21
N LEU A 74 32.04 -15.84 34.34
CA LEU A 74 33.05 -14.79 34.40
C LEU A 74 34.33 -15.34 35.04
N THR A 75 35.44 -15.40 34.29
CA THR A 75 36.77 -15.57 34.85
C THR A 75 37.51 -14.22 34.90
N MET A 76 37.82 -13.80 36.13
CA MET A 76 38.94 -12.94 36.56
C MET A 76 39.39 -11.80 35.61
N ARG A 77 38.57 -10.75 35.49
CA ARG A 77 39.02 -9.39 35.06
C ARG A 77 38.40 -8.23 35.87
N LEU A 78 37.90 -8.49 37.08
CA LEU A 78 37.18 -7.48 37.89
C LEU A 78 38.04 -6.66 38.88
N ALA A 79 39.33 -6.96 39.04
CA ALA A 79 40.15 -6.22 40.02
C ALA A 79 40.57 -4.79 39.56
N ALA A 80 40.61 -4.53 38.25
CA ALA A 80 41.07 -3.23 37.72
C ALA A 80 39.97 -2.15 37.69
N ILE A 81 38.69 -2.53 37.64
CA ILE A 81 37.57 -1.60 37.51
C ILE A 81 37.17 -1.01 38.88
N ALA A 82 37.36 -1.75 39.98
CA ALA A 82 37.04 -1.28 41.32
C ALA A 82 37.95 -0.12 41.79
N VAL A 83 39.22 -0.10 41.37
CA VAL A 83 40.17 0.96 41.73
C VAL A 83 39.84 2.28 41.01
N LEU A 84 39.34 2.21 39.78
CA LEU A 84 38.96 3.39 39.01
C LEU A 84 37.69 4.06 39.56
N ILE A 85 36.73 3.26 40.04
CA ILE A 85 35.47 3.77 40.62
C ILE A 85 35.74 4.48 41.95
N LEU A 86 36.69 3.99 42.76
CA LEU A 86 37.04 4.60 44.04
C LEU A 86 37.71 5.98 43.86
N ALA A 87 38.52 6.16 42.81
CA ALA A 87 39.16 7.44 42.50
C ALA A 87 38.15 8.51 42.05
N VAL A 88 37.12 8.13 41.29
CA VAL A 88 36.06 9.05 40.82
C VAL A 88 35.16 9.50 41.97
N VAL A 89 34.88 8.63 42.95
CA VAL A 89 34.06 8.98 44.12
C VAL A 89 34.77 10.00 45.03
N ILE A 90 36.10 9.92 45.17
CA ILE A 90 36.86 10.88 45.99
C ILE A 90 36.87 12.29 45.36
N VAL A 91 36.93 12.39 44.02
CA VAL A 91 36.85 13.68 43.31
C VAL A 91 35.47 14.32 43.45
N PHE A 92 34.41 13.52 43.55
CA PHE A 92 33.03 14.01 43.68
C PHE A 92 32.69 14.57 45.07
N PHE A 93 33.45 14.21 46.12
CA PHE A 93 33.17 14.63 47.50
C PHE A 93 34.06 15.77 48.02
N VAL A 94 35.09 16.20 47.28
CA VAL A 94 36.07 17.20 47.76
C VAL A 94 35.97 18.57 47.05
N LEU A 95 35.19 18.70 45.98
CA LEU A 95 35.02 19.98 45.27
C LEU A 95 33.77 20.76 45.74
N PRO A 96 33.87 22.07 46.03
CA PRO A 96 32.74 22.87 46.51
C PRO A 96 31.71 23.07 45.40
N LYS A 97 30.44 22.85 45.75
CA LYS A 97 29.27 23.01 44.86
C LYS A 97 29.05 24.48 44.52
N THR A 98 29.24 24.85 43.25
CA THR A 98 28.68 26.07 42.65
C THR A 98 27.41 25.70 41.87
N GLY A 99 26.34 26.47 42.13
CA GLY A 99 24.96 26.12 41.80
C GLY A 99 24.64 26.03 40.31
N GLN A 100 23.78 25.07 39.98
CA GLN A 100 23.02 25.03 38.74
C GLN A 100 21.55 24.80 39.08
N ASN A 101 20.72 25.67 38.51
CA ASN A 101 19.28 25.73 38.69
C ASN A 101 18.59 24.44 38.25
N ASP A 102 17.57 24.06 39.02
CA ASP A 102 16.66 22.96 38.73
C ASP A 102 15.82 23.27 37.47
N THR A 103 15.97 22.46 36.43
CA THR A 103 14.94 22.29 35.39
C THR A 103 14.59 20.81 35.32
N GLU A 104 13.37 20.49 35.72
CA GLU A 104 12.77 19.16 35.53
C GLU A 104 12.69 18.83 34.03
N PRO A 105 13.02 17.59 33.61
CA PRO A 105 12.87 17.17 32.23
C PRO A 105 11.39 17.00 31.90
N THR A 106 10.81 17.98 31.21
CA THR A 106 9.50 17.83 30.56
C THR A 106 9.67 16.81 29.42
N MET A 107 9.01 15.66 29.51
CA MET A 107 8.88 14.75 28.38
C MET A 107 8.05 15.43 27.29
N ALA A 108 8.72 15.96 26.27
CA ALA A 108 8.07 16.37 25.04
C ALA A 108 7.52 15.12 24.34
N ILE A 109 6.20 14.96 24.37
CA ILE A 109 5.50 14.09 23.41
C ILE A 109 5.80 14.71 22.04
N GLY A 110 6.66 14.06 21.26
CA GLY A 110 6.99 14.48 19.92
C GLY A 110 5.77 14.34 19.01
N ILE A 111 4.92 15.37 18.96
CA ILE A 111 3.95 15.53 17.89
C ILE A 111 4.81 15.70 16.63
N THR A 112 4.90 14.64 15.82
CA THR A 112 5.57 14.74 14.54
C THR A 112 4.74 15.70 13.70
N GLU A 113 5.21 16.92 13.49
CA GLU A 113 4.56 17.86 12.56
C GLU A 113 4.41 17.17 11.21
N ASN A 114 3.18 17.10 10.70
CA ASN A 114 2.92 16.55 9.38
C ASN A 114 3.43 17.55 8.34
N LYS A 115 4.68 17.37 7.88
CA LYS A 115 5.36 18.25 6.92
C LYS A 115 4.83 18.14 5.48
N ASN A 116 3.87 17.26 5.24
CA ASN A 116 3.32 17.07 3.91
C ASN A 116 2.42 18.24 3.53
N VAL A 117 2.48 18.63 2.26
CA VAL A 117 1.78 19.79 1.70
C VAL A 117 0.92 19.43 0.49
N ALA A 118 1.13 18.25 -0.10
CA ALA A 118 0.38 17.73 -1.24
C ALA A 118 0.44 16.20 -1.27
N VAL A 119 -0.31 15.59 -2.19
CA VAL A 119 -0.28 14.14 -2.46
C VAL A 119 -0.31 13.89 -3.97
N ILE A 120 0.54 12.99 -4.48
CA ILE A 120 0.34 12.42 -5.82
C ILE A 120 -0.81 11.43 -5.71
N SER A 121 -1.95 11.73 -6.31
CA SER A 121 -3.19 10.94 -6.16
C SER A 121 -3.47 9.99 -7.33
N LYS A 122 -2.94 10.29 -8.52
CA LYS A 122 -2.99 9.42 -9.70
C LYS A 122 -1.70 9.58 -10.52
N HIS A 123 -1.28 8.52 -11.20
CA HIS A 123 -0.24 8.58 -12.21
C HIS A 123 -0.46 7.50 -13.26
N VAL A 124 -0.13 7.76 -14.53
CA VAL A 124 -0.32 6.79 -15.63
C VAL A 124 0.90 6.80 -16.55
N ASP A 125 1.46 5.60 -16.79
CA ASP A 125 2.59 5.33 -17.68
C ASP A 125 3.79 6.28 -17.46
N VAL A 126 4.12 6.57 -16.19
CA VAL A 126 5.14 7.57 -15.84
C VAL A 126 6.55 7.00 -15.89
N ALA A 127 7.41 7.66 -16.65
CA ALA A 127 8.86 7.53 -16.54
C ALA A 127 9.41 8.67 -15.67
N TRP A 128 9.89 8.33 -14.46
CA TRP A 128 10.40 9.32 -13.51
C TRP A 128 11.85 9.70 -13.80
N GLY A 129 12.15 10.99 -13.82
CA GLY A 129 13.50 11.52 -13.95
C GLY A 129 14.40 11.28 -12.73
N ASN A 130 15.70 11.56 -12.92
CA ASN A 130 16.76 11.28 -11.95
C ASN A 130 16.76 12.28 -10.77
N ASP A 131 16.36 13.54 -10.99
CA ASP A 131 16.33 14.59 -9.96
C ASP A 131 15.08 14.54 -9.08
N THR A 132 14.16 13.61 -9.33
CA THR A 132 12.97 13.45 -8.50
C THR A 132 13.37 13.05 -7.07
N SER A 133 13.02 13.87 -6.08
CA SER A 133 13.34 13.61 -4.66
C SER A 133 12.56 12.43 -4.07
N LEU A 134 11.60 11.87 -4.81
CA LEU A 134 10.72 10.76 -4.43
C LEU A 134 11.39 9.37 -4.45
N LYS A 135 12.71 9.27 -4.27
CA LYS A 135 13.49 8.02 -4.51
C LYS A 135 12.96 6.76 -3.81
N LYS A 136 12.23 6.89 -2.69
CA LYS A 136 11.60 5.77 -1.95
C LYS A 136 10.11 5.59 -2.23
N SER A 137 9.45 6.58 -2.85
CA SER A 137 8.00 6.65 -2.99
C SER A 137 7.49 6.58 -4.42
N LYS A 138 8.37 6.53 -5.45
CA LYS A 138 8.03 6.49 -6.90
C LYS A 138 7.03 5.39 -7.34
N ARG A 139 6.73 4.45 -6.45
CA ARG A 139 5.80 3.34 -6.65
C ARG A 139 4.79 3.42 -5.51
N LYS A 140 3.95 4.44 -5.42
CA LYS A 140 2.82 4.50 -4.49
C LYS A 140 1.68 5.22 -5.20
N SER A 141 0.50 4.63 -5.17
CA SER A 141 -0.74 5.18 -5.72
C SER A 141 -1.23 6.42 -4.98
N GLN A 142 -0.72 6.66 -3.77
CA GLN A 142 -0.87 7.91 -3.02
C GLN A 142 0.47 8.25 -2.34
N ILE A 143 1.18 9.25 -2.86
CA ILE A 143 2.48 9.67 -2.32
C ILE A 143 2.30 11.01 -1.61
N PRO A 144 2.30 11.05 -0.27
CA PRO A 144 2.34 12.33 0.43
C PRO A 144 3.68 13.02 0.13
N LEU A 145 3.61 14.32 -0.13
CA LEU A 145 4.73 15.14 -0.57
C LEU A 145 5.07 16.18 0.49
N GLU A 146 6.28 16.12 1.01
CA GLU A 146 6.97 17.30 1.56
C GLU A 146 7.42 18.21 0.39
N PRO A 147 7.81 19.47 0.65
CA PRO A 147 8.40 20.33 -0.38
C PRO A 147 9.54 19.63 -1.13
N CYS A 148 9.38 19.46 -2.45
CA CYS A 148 10.28 18.62 -3.24
C CYS A 148 10.27 18.96 -4.74
N ILE A 149 11.23 18.41 -5.48
CA ILE A 149 11.27 18.46 -6.95
C ILE A 149 10.75 17.14 -7.53
N ILE A 150 9.85 17.27 -8.50
CA ILE A 150 9.28 16.19 -9.30
C ILE A 150 9.74 16.38 -10.74
N GLU A 151 10.35 15.35 -11.30
CA GLU A 151 10.80 15.31 -12.69
C GLU A 151 10.22 14.08 -13.37
N ILE A 152 9.52 14.29 -14.48
CA ILE A 152 8.95 13.21 -15.29
C ILE A 152 9.45 13.35 -16.72
N GLU A 153 9.92 12.26 -17.29
CA GLU A 153 10.39 12.17 -18.68
C GLU A 153 9.21 11.92 -19.63
N SER A 154 8.21 11.16 -19.17
CA SER A 154 6.96 10.90 -19.89
C SER A 154 5.85 10.46 -18.93
N GLY A 155 4.61 10.45 -19.43
CA GLY A 155 3.41 10.06 -18.66
C GLY A 155 2.67 11.22 -18.04
N LEU A 156 1.71 10.91 -17.17
CA LEU A 156 0.86 11.90 -16.48
C LEU A 156 0.91 11.70 -14.97
N VAL A 157 0.98 12.80 -14.21
CA VAL A 157 0.96 12.78 -12.74
C VAL A 157 -0.07 13.80 -12.25
N GLN A 158 -1.05 13.35 -11.47
CA GLN A 158 -1.98 14.23 -10.75
C GLN A 158 -1.47 14.45 -9.32
N ILE A 159 -1.35 15.71 -8.93
CA ILE A 159 -0.95 16.17 -7.60
C ILE A 159 -2.12 16.94 -7.00
N ASP A 160 -2.64 16.48 -5.86
CA ASP A 160 -3.65 17.21 -5.10
C ASP A 160 -2.96 17.91 -3.93
N PHE A 161 -2.99 19.24 -3.93
CA PHE A 161 -2.42 20.06 -2.87
C PHE A 161 -3.36 20.11 -1.67
N PHE A 162 -2.82 20.24 -0.45
CA PHE A 162 -3.65 20.30 0.76
C PHE A 162 -4.51 21.56 0.86
N HIS A 163 -4.16 22.61 0.10
CA HIS A 163 -5.02 23.78 -0.09
C HIS A 163 -6.26 23.48 -0.97
N GLY A 164 -6.27 22.34 -1.69
CA GLY A 164 -7.42 21.86 -2.47
C GLY A 164 -7.26 21.99 -4.00
N ALA A 165 -6.19 22.61 -4.48
CA ALA A 165 -5.88 22.69 -5.91
C ALA A 165 -5.37 21.34 -6.44
N THR A 166 -5.84 20.95 -7.63
CA THR A 166 -5.32 19.78 -8.35
C THR A 166 -4.46 20.23 -9.53
N VAL A 167 -3.23 19.74 -9.60
CA VAL A 167 -2.27 19.98 -10.69
C VAL A 167 -2.00 18.68 -11.43
N LEU A 168 -2.28 18.67 -12.73
CA LEU A 168 -1.94 17.58 -13.65
C LEU A 168 -0.68 17.94 -14.44
N LEU A 169 0.40 17.20 -14.24
CA LEU A 169 1.66 17.34 -14.97
C LEU A 169 1.73 16.38 -16.16
N GLU A 170 2.24 16.85 -17.29
CA GLU A 170 2.49 16.05 -18.48
C GLU A 170 4.00 16.03 -18.80
N GLY A 171 4.58 14.83 -18.87
CA GLY A 171 5.99 14.65 -19.18
C GLY A 171 6.31 14.92 -20.65
N PRO A 172 7.46 15.54 -20.98
CA PRO A 172 8.56 15.88 -20.06
C PRO A 172 8.30 17.16 -19.25
N SER A 173 8.48 17.11 -17.94
CA SER A 173 8.30 18.29 -17.05
C SER A 173 9.14 18.21 -15.78
N LYS A 174 9.52 19.38 -15.26
CA LYS A 174 10.17 19.55 -13.96
C LYS A 174 9.39 20.58 -13.14
N PHE A 175 8.85 20.12 -12.02
CA PHE A 175 7.95 20.87 -11.17
C PHE A 175 8.41 20.79 -9.71
N GLN A 176 8.38 21.91 -9.00
CA GLN A 176 8.72 22.00 -7.60
C GLN A 176 7.45 22.24 -6.78
N VAL A 177 7.18 21.35 -5.83
CA VAL A 177 6.18 21.58 -4.78
C VAL A 177 6.85 22.42 -3.69
N ILE A 178 6.35 23.63 -3.44
CA ILE A 178 6.96 24.56 -2.47
C ILE A 178 6.24 24.44 -1.12
N ASN A 179 4.92 24.57 -1.11
CA ASN A 179 4.07 24.41 0.07
C ASN A 179 2.66 24.02 -0.37
N SER A 180 1.67 24.10 0.52
CA SER A 180 0.30 23.68 0.22
C SER A 180 -0.43 24.60 -0.76
N GLU A 181 0.03 25.83 -0.92
CA GLU A 181 -0.64 26.90 -1.68
C GLU A 181 0.15 27.30 -2.94
N GLN A 182 1.38 26.78 -3.08
CA GLN A 182 2.31 27.22 -4.11
C GLN A 182 3.07 26.05 -4.76
N GLY A 183 3.10 26.07 -6.08
CA GLY A 183 3.98 25.26 -6.91
C GLY A 183 4.89 26.12 -7.79
N ARG A 184 5.94 25.52 -8.35
CA ARG A 184 6.77 26.17 -9.37
C ARG A 184 6.98 25.25 -10.56
N LEU A 185 6.59 25.71 -11.74
CA LEU A 185 6.92 25.04 -12.99
C LEU A 185 8.26 25.57 -13.51
N ILE A 186 9.26 24.68 -13.57
CA ILE A 186 10.58 25.01 -14.12
C ILE A 186 10.54 24.88 -15.65
N HIS A 187 10.01 23.76 -16.15
CA HIS A 187 9.68 23.55 -17.56
C HIS A 187 8.65 22.42 -17.72
N GLY A 188 8.02 22.34 -18.88
CA GLY A 188 7.02 21.33 -19.24
C GLY A 188 5.60 21.91 -19.30
N LYS A 189 4.60 21.04 -19.18
CA LYS A 189 3.19 21.40 -19.24
C LYS A 189 2.46 20.98 -17.97
N LEU A 190 1.52 21.81 -17.54
CA LEU A 190 0.56 21.48 -16.51
C LEU A 190 -0.85 22.00 -16.82
N CYS A 191 -1.84 21.37 -16.20
CA CYS A 191 -3.19 21.89 -16.06
C CYS A 191 -3.49 22.00 -14.56
N ALA A 192 -4.02 23.14 -14.13
CA ALA A 192 -4.52 23.32 -12.77
C ALA A 192 -6.04 23.38 -12.79
N ASP A 193 -6.65 22.78 -11.78
CA ASP A 193 -8.08 22.85 -11.48
C ASP A 193 -8.23 23.27 -10.02
N VAL A 194 -8.77 24.46 -9.80
CA VAL A 194 -8.77 25.12 -8.51
C VAL A 194 -10.21 25.42 -8.10
N PRO A 195 -10.80 24.62 -7.19
CA PRO A 195 -12.17 24.85 -6.74
C PRO A 195 -12.27 26.11 -5.85
N PRO A 196 -13.47 26.65 -5.61
CA PRO A 196 -13.66 27.87 -4.82
C PRO A 196 -12.98 27.91 -3.43
N PRO A 197 -12.86 26.80 -2.67
CA PRO A 197 -12.13 26.82 -1.40
C PRO A 197 -10.61 26.99 -1.53
N ALA A 198 -10.05 26.81 -2.72
CA ALA A 198 -8.62 26.80 -3.01
C ALA A 198 -8.17 28.05 -3.81
N ILE A 199 -9.01 29.08 -3.86
CA ILE A 199 -8.71 30.36 -4.52
C ILE A 199 -7.46 30.97 -3.89
N GLY A 200 -6.57 31.50 -4.74
CA GLY A 200 -5.28 32.05 -4.35
C GLY A 200 -4.11 31.08 -4.54
N PHE A 201 -4.35 29.87 -5.05
CA PHE A 201 -3.28 28.95 -5.41
C PHE A 201 -2.33 29.58 -6.45
N GLU A 202 -1.03 29.57 -6.17
CA GLU A 202 -0.04 30.20 -7.04
C GLU A 202 0.85 29.18 -7.76
N ILE A 203 1.11 29.45 -9.04
CA ILE A 203 2.16 28.76 -9.78
C ILE A 203 3.23 29.76 -10.21
N LEU A 204 4.44 29.55 -9.70
CA LEU A 204 5.62 30.33 -10.02
C LEU A 204 6.33 29.76 -11.26
N THR A 205 6.99 30.62 -12.03
CA THR A 205 7.96 30.24 -13.05
C THR A 205 9.26 31.03 -12.82
N GLY A 206 10.25 30.86 -13.70
CA GLY A 206 11.48 31.68 -13.65
C GLY A 206 11.25 33.15 -13.99
N GLY A 207 10.19 33.48 -14.74
CA GLY A 207 9.95 34.83 -15.28
C GLY A 207 8.62 35.48 -14.91
N PHE A 208 7.66 34.74 -14.36
CA PHE A 208 6.35 35.28 -13.97
C PHE A 208 5.68 34.39 -12.91
N LYS A 209 4.61 34.89 -12.29
CA LYS A 209 3.73 34.07 -11.44
C LYS A 209 2.28 34.16 -11.90
N VAL A 210 1.54 33.07 -11.70
CA VAL A 210 0.11 32.97 -11.96
C VAL A 210 -0.59 32.77 -10.63
N VAL A 211 -1.61 33.57 -10.35
CA VAL A 211 -2.48 33.46 -9.17
C VAL A 211 -3.87 33.08 -9.64
N ASP A 212 -4.40 31.99 -9.09
CA ASP A 212 -5.72 31.49 -9.44
C ASP A 212 -6.84 32.19 -8.65
N LEU A 213 -7.93 32.56 -9.34
CA LEU A 213 -9.11 33.20 -8.74
C LEU A 213 -10.37 32.31 -8.71
N GLY A 214 -10.20 30.99 -8.86
CA GLY A 214 -11.26 29.98 -8.86
C GLY A 214 -11.50 29.38 -10.24
N THR A 215 -10.44 28.80 -10.83
CA THR A 215 -10.34 28.65 -12.28
C THR A 215 -9.69 27.32 -12.72
N SER A 216 -10.00 26.91 -13.94
CA SER A 216 -9.27 25.85 -14.66
C SER A 216 -8.41 26.47 -15.74
N PHE A 217 -7.08 26.26 -15.66
CA PHE A 217 -6.12 26.82 -16.60
C PHE A 217 -4.98 25.87 -16.95
N GLY A 218 -4.41 26.05 -18.14
CA GLY A 218 -3.22 25.33 -18.61
C GLY A 218 -2.03 26.25 -18.66
N MET A 219 -0.84 25.73 -18.32
CA MET A 219 0.41 26.46 -18.43
C MET A 219 1.50 25.59 -19.06
N SER A 220 2.27 26.17 -19.97
CA SER A 220 3.47 25.54 -20.52
C SER A 220 4.66 26.46 -20.40
N VAL A 221 5.80 25.95 -19.95
CA VAL A 221 7.06 26.69 -19.87
C VAL A 221 8.14 25.89 -20.60
N ASP A 222 8.85 26.51 -21.51
CA ASP A 222 9.97 25.86 -22.21
C ASP A 222 11.27 25.90 -21.40
N TYR A 223 12.34 25.29 -21.93
CA TYR A 223 13.64 25.25 -21.26
C TYR A 223 14.34 26.63 -21.20
N GLU A 224 13.91 27.60 -21.99
CA GLU A 224 14.42 28.97 -22.00
C GLU A 224 13.66 29.88 -21.01
N GLY A 225 12.60 29.36 -20.38
CA GLY A 225 11.77 30.08 -19.43
C GLY A 225 10.62 30.88 -20.07
N SER A 226 10.42 30.76 -21.39
CA SER A 226 9.25 31.32 -22.04
C SER A 226 8.01 30.52 -21.66
N GLY A 227 6.93 31.23 -21.34
CA GLY A 227 5.70 30.61 -20.85
C GLY A 227 4.46 30.98 -21.66
N GLU A 228 3.48 30.08 -21.66
CA GLU A 228 2.12 30.34 -22.13
C GLU A 228 1.13 29.94 -21.03
N VAL A 229 0.13 30.79 -20.76
CA VAL A 229 -0.99 30.50 -19.85
C VAL A 229 -2.30 30.58 -20.63
N HIS A 230 -3.18 29.61 -20.44
CA HIS A 230 -4.45 29.49 -21.16
C HIS A 230 -5.59 29.26 -20.17
N VAL A 231 -6.57 30.16 -20.14
CA VAL A 231 -7.73 30.06 -19.23
C VAL A 231 -8.85 29.30 -19.91
N PHE A 232 -9.39 28.27 -19.24
CA PHE A 232 -10.46 27.44 -19.78
C PHE A 232 -11.82 27.79 -19.19
N ASP A 233 -11.85 28.08 -17.90
CA ASP A 233 -13.06 28.43 -17.15
C ASP A 233 -12.67 29.21 -15.89
N GLY A 234 -13.25 30.38 -15.68
CA GLY A 234 -12.88 31.32 -14.61
C GLY A 234 -11.92 32.45 -15.05
N GLU A 235 -11.17 32.98 -14.09
CA GLU A 235 -10.20 34.08 -14.23
C GLU A 235 -8.85 33.76 -13.55
N VAL A 236 -7.73 34.18 -14.15
CA VAL A 236 -6.40 34.11 -13.52
C VAL A 236 -5.70 35.46 -13.58
N GLU A 237 -4.85 35.72 -12.61
CA GLU A 237 -3.95 36.87 -12.63
C GLU A 237 -2.54 36.44 -12.98
N VAL A 238 -1.92 37.13 -13.93
CA VAL A 238 -0.53 36.92 -14.30
C VAL A 238 0.29 38.14 -13.91
N TRP A 239 1.34 37.90 -13.14
CA TRP A 239 2.23 38.93 -12.60
C TRP A 239 3.63 38.79 -13.20
N HIS A 240 4.10 39.85 -13.85
CA HIS A 240 5.47 39.92 -14.38
C HIS A 240 6.36 40.76 -13.44
N PRO A 241 7.43 40.20 -12.83
CA PRO A 241 8.23 40.85 -11.78
C PRO A 241 8.86 42.18 -12.22
N GLU A 242 9.25 42.30 -13.49
CA GLU A 242 9.97 43.49 -13.98
C GLU A 242 9.06 44.67 -14.30
N GLU A 243 7.76 44.44 -14.52
CA GLU A 243 6.83 45.51 -14.92
C GLU A 243 5.85 45.92 -13.81
N ASP A 244 5.83 45.18 -12.70
CA ASP A 244 4.79 45.27 -11.63
C ASP A 244 3.36 45.30 -12.22
N LYS A 245 3.20 44.72 -13.41
CA LYS A 245 1.94 44.66 -14.13
C LYS A 245 1.23 43.38 -13.79
N GLN A 246 0.02 43.55 -13.28
CA GLN A 246 -0.99 42.52 -13.13
C GLN A 246 -1.83 42.49 -14.41
N ILE A 247 -1.90 41.32 -15.03
CA ILE A 247 -2.73 41.08 -16.21
C ILE A 247 -3.81 40.06 -15.82
N LEU A 248 -5.07 40.50 -15.81
CA LEU A 248 -6.20 39.62 -15.60
C LEU A 248 -6.56 38.93 -16.92
N LEU A 249 -6.60 37.60 -16.91
CA LEU A 249 -7.07 36.79 -18.01
C LEU A 249 -8.41 36.16 -17.65
N GLN A 250 -9.39 36.33 -18.53
CA GLN A 250 -10.72 35.74 -18.43
C GLN A 250 -10.82 34.44 -19.24
N GLN A 251 -11.90 33.71 -19.02
CA GLN A 251 -12.25 32.52 -19.79
C GLN A 251 -12.04 32.70 -21.30
N GLY A 252 -11.34 31.74 -21.91
CA GLY A 252 -11.07 31.74 -23.35
C GLY A 252 -9.91 32.65 -23.78
N GLN A 253 -9.25 33.34 -22.85
CA GLN A 253 -8.04 34.13 -23.12
C GLN A 253 -6.76 33.33 -22.84
N SER A 254 -5.66 33.80 -23.41
CA SER A 254 -4.33 33.29 -23.13
C SER A 254 -3.31 34.42 -23.09
N ILE A 255 -2.14 34.14 -22.52
CA ILE A 255 -0.98 35.01 -22.59
C ILE A 255 0.25 34.20 -22.95
N SER A 256 1.14 34.76 -23.76
CA SER A 256 2.48 34.24 -24.02
C SER A 256 3.50 35.27 -23.55
N ILE A 257 4.47 34.81 -22.77
CA ILE A 257 5.53 35.61 -22.15
C ILE A 257 6.87 35.07 -22.62
N ARG A 258 7.66 35.91 -23.30
CA ARG A 258 9.01 35.60 -23.81
C ARG A 258 9.94 36.75 -23.48
N GLY A 259 10.72 36.62 -22.39
CA GLY A 259 11.40 37.76 -21.78
C GLY A 259 10.38 38.87 -21.51
N ASN A 260 10.65 40.09 -21.97
CA ASN A 260 9.77 41.25 -21.75
C ASN A 260 8.63 41.35 -22.78
N SER A 261 8.53 40.41 -23.74
CA SER A 261 7.44 40.40 -24.71
C SER A 261 6.23 39.66 -24.15
N VAL A 262 5.13 40.37 -24.00
CA VAL A 262 3.85 39.84 -23.49
C VAL A 262 2.78 39.97 -24.58
N VAL A 263 2.18 38.84 -24.98
CA VAL A 263 1.16 38.78 -26.03
C VAL A 263 -0.09 38.08 -25.50
N VAL A 264 -1.22 38.80 -25.46
CA VAL A 264 -2.53 38.23 -25.11
C VAL A 264 -3.20 37.68 -26.38
N GLY A 265 -3.83 36.51 -26.26
CA GLY A 265 -4.45 35.79 -27.37
C GLY A 265 -5.68 34.99 -26.95
N LYS A 266 -6.06 34.01 -27.80
CA LYS A 266 -7.16 33.09 -27.52
C LYS A 266 -6.64 31.78 -26.94
N SER A 267 -7.35 31.28 -25.93
CA SER A 267 -7.09 30.00 -25.28
C SER A 267 -7.17 28.83 -26.25
N ARG A 268 -6.25 27.87 -26.10
CA ARG A 268 -6.15 26.64 -26.92
C ARG A 268 -6.21 25.42 -25.99
N SER A 269 -7.39 25.14 -25.45
CA SER A 269 -7.58 24.08 -24.45
C SER A 269 -7.18 22.69 -24.93
N GLN A 270 -7.26 22.41 -26.23
CA GLN A 270 -6.94 21.08 -26.79
C GLN A 270 -5.44 20.72 -26.71
N VAL A 271 -4.56 21.68 -26.42
CA VAL A 271 -3.10 21.47 -26.33
C VAL A 271 -2.68 20.94 -24.95
N PHE A 272 -3.59 21.00 -23.98
CA PHE A 272 -3.37 20.57 -22.59
C PHE A 272 -4.17 19.31 -22.27
N THR A 273 -3.47 18.33 -21.70
CA THR A 273 -4.10 17.15 -21.11
C THR A 273 -4.89 17.57 -19.84
N ARG A 274 -6.18 17.22 -19.75
CA ARG A 274 -7.05 17.51 -18.60
C ARG A 274 -7.34 16.24 -17.78
N SER A 275 -7.87 16.40 -16.56
CA SER A 275 -8.28 15.28 -15.69
C SER A 275 -9.20 14.27 -16.40
N GLU A 276 -10.13 14.75 -17.24
CA GLU A 276 -11.02 13.90 -18.07
C GLU A 276 -10.24 12.94 -18.98
N SER A 277 -9.11 13.39 -19.54
CA SER A 277 -8.27 12.55 -20.41
C SER A 277 -7.44 11.53 -19.63
N LEU A 278 -7.18 11.77 -18.34
CA LEU A 278 -6.59 10.79 -17.43
C LEU A 278 -7.60 9.70 -17.11
N ASP A 279 -8.85 10.06 -16.83
CA ASP A 279 -9.92 9.11 -16.58
C ASP A 279 -10.18 8.24 -17.82
N TYR A 280 -10.18 8.82 -19.02
CA TYR A 280 -10.24 8.04 -20.27
C TYR A 280 -9.07 7.06 -20.45
N LYS A 281 -7.83 7.45 -20.07
CA LYS A 281 -6.68 6.53 -20.08
C LYS A 281 -6.85 5.39 -19.07
N VAL A 282 -7.36 5.68 -17.87
CA VAL A 282 -7.67 4.65 -16.85
C VAL A 282 -8.77 3.71 -17.36
N GLU A 283 -9.84 4.24 -17.94
CA GLU A 283 -10.92 3.44 -18.54
C GLU A 283 -10.42 2.53 -19.67
N ARG A 284 -9.50 3.04 -20.51
CA ARG A 284 -8.85 2.25 -21.55
C ARG A 284 -8.04 1.09 -20.94
N LYS A 285 -7.24 1.33 -19.90
CA LYS A 285 -6.49 0.27 -19.18
C LYS A 285 -7.42 -0.77 -18.57
N ILE A 286 -8.53 -0.35 -17.97
CA ILE A 286 -9.56 -1.26 -17.45
C ILE A 286 -10.15 -2.10 -18.59
N THR A 287 -10.43 -1.49 -19.74
CA THR A 287 -10.98 -2.18 -20.92
C THR A 287 -9.99 -3.22 -21.47
N GLU A 288 -8.73 -2.85 -21.64
CA GLU A 288 -7.65 -3.77 -22.05
C GLU A 288 -7.49 -4.93 -21.06
N SER A 289 -7.49 -4.64 -19.75
CA SER A 289 -7.44 -5.68 -18.71
C SER A 289 -8.66 -6.59 -18.72
N ASN A 290 -9.85 -6.10 -19.07
CA ASN A 290 -11.05 -6.90 -19.19
C ASN A 290 -11.00 -7.83 -20.41
N GLN A 291 -10.41 -7.39 -21.52
CA GLN A 291 -10.24 -8.22 -22.72
C GLN A 291 -9.34 -9.42 -22.45
N ILE A 292 -8.18 -9.22 -21.83
CA ILE A 292 -7.29 -10.34 -21.47
C ILE A 292 -7.92 -11.24 -20.39
N SER A 293 -8.69 -10.66 -19.45
CA SER A 293 -9.45 -11.45 -18.47
C SER A 293 -10.44 -12.39 -19.16
N LYS A 294 -11.12 -11.93 -20.20
CA LYS A 294 -12.04 -12.75 -21.01
C LYS A 294 -11.30 -13.89 -21.71
N GLN A 295 -10.16 -13.61 -22.34
CA GLN A 295 -9.32 -14.63 -22.98
C GLN A 295 -8.87 -15.71 -21.98
N LEU A 296 -8.41 -15.30 -20.79
CA LEU A 296 -8.00 -16.23 -19.74
C LEU A 296 -9.18 -17.03 -19.15
N ILE A 297 -10.37 -16.44 -19.09
CA ILE A 297 -11.59 -17.14 -18.66
C ILE A 297 -12.00 -18.24 -19.67
N GLU A 298 -11.78 -17.98 -20.95
CA GLU A 298 -12.09 -18.88 -22.08
C GLU A 298 -11.00 -19.93 -22.35
N ASP A 299 -9.78 -19.75 -21.79
CA ASP A 299 -8.68 -20.72 -21.93
C ASP A 299 -9.03 -22.07 -21.30
N GLU A 300 -8.95 -23.15 -22.10
CA GLU A 300 -9.29 -24.53 -21.69
C GLU A 300 -8.42 -25.08 -20.54
N ASP A 301 -7.24 -24.49 -20.36
CA ASP A 301 -6.32 -24.84 -19.30
C ASP A 301 -6.48 -24.02 -18.02
N VAL A 302 -7.22 -22.91 -18.06
CA VAL A 302 -7.56 -22.17 -16.85
C VAL A 302 -8.72 -22.89 -16.14
N VAL A 303 -8.44 -23.38 -14.93
CA VAL A 303 -9.40 -24.17 -14.13
C VAL A 303 -9.99 -23.38 -12.96
N LEU A 304 -9.35 -22.28 -12.59
CA LEU A 304 -9.80 -21.35 -11.56
C LEU A 304 -9.51 -19.92 -12.00
N TYR A 305 -10.52 -19.06 -12.02
CA TYR A 305 -10.37 -17.63 -12.25
C TYR A 305 -11.28 -16.85 -11.30
N TYR A 306 -10.71 -16.28 -10.24
CA TYR A 306 -11.40 -15.40 -9.32
C TYR A 306 -11.10 -13.94 -9.65
N THR A 307 -12.17 -13.17 -9.83
CA THR A 307 -12.15 -11.72 -9.73
C THR A 307 -12.79 -11.33 -8.42
N PHE A 308 -12.19 -10.42 -7.68
CA PHE A 308 -12.79 -9.90 -6.46
C PHE A 308 -13.64 -8.64 -6.68
N SER A 309 -13.75 -8.19 -7.93
CA SER A 309 -14.71 -7.16 -8.33
C SER A 309 -16.14 -7.71 -8.33
N GLY A 310 -17.04 -7.03 -7.62
CA GLY A 310 -18.43 -7.45 -7.48
C GLY A 310 -18.62 -8.71 -6.63
N ALA A 311 -17.66 -9.03 -5.75
CA ALA A 311 -17.86 -10.06 -4.73
C ALA A 311 -19.00 -9.62 -3.82
N ASP A 312 -20.12 -10.35 -3.85
CA ASP A 312 -21.26 -10.04 -3.01
C ASP A 312 -20.91 -10.37 -1.55
N HIS A 313 -20.63 -9.33 -0.77
CA HIS A 313 -20.28 -9.45 0.65
C HIS A 313 -21.40 -10.07 1.49
N TRP A 314 -22.66 -9.92 1.07
CA TRP A 314 -23.77 -10.60 1.72
C TRP A 314 -23.80 -12.08 1.36
N ALA A 315 -23.50 -12.44 0.10
CA ALA A 315 -23.40 -13.84 -0.32
C ALA A 315 -22.14 -14.56 0.19
N ARG A 316 -21.12 -13.82 0.69
CA ARG A 316 -19.84 -14.37 1.18
C ARG A 316 -19.20 -15.34 0.19
N LYS A 317 -19.31 -15.04 -1.11
CA LYS A 317 -18.94 -15.97 -2.18
C LYS A 317 -18.23 -15.25 -3.33
N VAL A 318 -17.17 -15.88 -3.84
CA VAL A 318 -16.52 -15.50 -5.09
C VAL A 318 -16.75 -16.60 -6.13
N LYS A 319 -17.30 -16.23 -7.29
CA LYS A 319 -17.60 -17.18 -8.36
C LYS A 319 -16.30 -17.55 -9.10
N ASN A 320 -16.11 -18.84 -9.38
CA ASN A 320 -15.12 -19.25 -10.37
C ASN A 320 -15.63 -18.88 -11.76
N LYS A 321 -14.94 -17.96 -12.43
CA LYS A 321 -15.33 -17.47 -13.75
C LYS A 321 -14.79 -18.33 -14.90
N ALA A 322 -13.81 -19.19 -14.66
CA ALA A 322 -13.23 -20.04 -15.71
C ALA A 322 -14.30 -20.93 -16.35
N ILE A 323 -14.46 -20.87 -17.68
CA ILE A 323 -15.50 -21.62 -18.41
C ILE A 323 -15.28 -23.13 -18.26
N HIS A 324 -14.03 -23.55 -18.29
CA HIS A 324 -13.62 -24.95 -18.16
C HIS A 324 -13.36 -25.36 -16.70
N GLY A 325 -13.67 -24.47 -15.75
CA GLY A 325 -13.66 -24.75 -14.32
C GLY A 325 -14.77 -25.73 -13.91
N ARG A 326 -14.47 -26.63 -12.97
CA ARG A 326 -15.47 -27.58 -12.46
C ARG A 326 -16.55 -26.84 -11.67
N LYS A 327 -17.81 -27.28 -11.76
CA LYS A 327 -18.89 -26.79 -10.89
C LYS A 327 -18.53 -27.02 -9.42
N GLY A 328 -18.96 -26.12 -8.53
CA GLY A 328 -18.69 -26.21 -7.10
C GLY A 328 -17.29 -25.76 -6.68
N THR A 329 -16.52 -25.16 -7.59
CA THR A 329 -15.20 -24.56 -7.30
C THR A 329 -15.28 -23.06 -7.00
N ASP A 330 -16.47 -22.56 -6.65
CA ASP A 330 -16.61 -21.21 -6.13
C ASP A 330 -15.95 -21.10 -4.75
N GLY A 331 -15.42 -19.93 -4.41
CA GLY A 331 -14.78 -19.67 -3.13
C GLY A 331 -15.74 -19.10 -2.10
N ALA A 332 -15.60 -19.50 -0.84
CA ALA A 332 -16.27 -18.92 0.30
C ALA A 332 -15.38 -17.84 0.94
N ILE A 333 -15.89 -16.61 1.02
CA ILE A 333 -15.20 -15.47 1.61
C ILE A 333 -15.47 -15.47 3.12
N VAL A 334 -14.42 -15.43 3.93
CA VAL A 334 -14.51 -15.36 5.40
C VAL A 334 -13.74 -14.15 5.88
N GLY A 335 -14.38 -13.25 6.63
CA GLY A 335 -13.74 -12.09 7.28
C GLY A 335 -13.33 -10.94 6.34
N CYS A 336 -13.06 -11.22 5.07
CA CYS A 336 -12.60 -10.21 4.11
C CYS A 336 -13.64 -9.12 3.79
N HIS A 337 -13.13 -7.93 3.44
CA HIS A 337 -13.90 -6.74 3.06
C HIS A 337 -13.50 -6.25 1.67
N THR A 338 -14.38 -5.53 0.96
CA THR A 338 -13.97 -4.86 -0.29
C THR A 338 -13.07 -3.69 0.03
N THR A 339 -12.10 -3.47 -0.85
CA THR A 339 -11.17 -2.36 -0.84
C THR A 339 -10.98 -1.86 -2.27
N GLN A 340 -10.30 -0.72 -2.41
CA GLN A 340 -9.90 -0.17 -3.70
C GLN A 340 -9.04 -1.18 -4.47
N GLY A 341 -9.38 -1.39 -5.74
CA GLY A 341 -8.66 -2.25 -6.68
C GLY A 341 -7.41 -1.61 -7.28
N ARG A 342 -6.99 -2.13 -8.43
CA ARG A 342 -5.77 -1.69 -9.13
C ARG A 342 -5.90 -0.31 -9.74
N TRP A 343 -7.07 -0.05 -10.33
CA TRP A 343 -7.44 1.26 -10.85
C TRP A 343 -8.49 1.92 -9.96
N PRO A 344 -8.53 3.27 -9.90
CA PRO A 344 -9.62 4.01 -9.25
C PRO A 344 -11.01 3.49 -9.63
N GLY A 345 -11.93 3.41 -8.68
CA GLY A 345 -13.29 2.87 -8.89
C GLY A 345 -13.41 1.35 -9.03
N THR A 346 -12.31 0.63 -9.25
CA THR A 346 -12.33 -0.85 -9.25
C THR A 346 -12.27 -1.42 -7.83
N GLN A 347 -12.66 -2.67 -7.66
CA GLN A 347 -12.71 -3.36 -6.37
C GLN A 347 -11.68 -4.50 -6.28
N ALA A 348 -11.19 -4.73 -5.07
CA ALA A 348 -10.37 -5.86 -4.67
C ALA A 348 -10.84 -6.41 -3.32
N LEU A 349 -10.32 -7.57 -2.93
CA LEU A 349 -10.58 -8.18 -1.63
C LEU A 349 -9.45 -7.83 -0.65
N GLY A 350 -9.80 -7.25 0.49
CA GLY A 350 -8.88 -6.93 1.57
C GLY A 350 -8.72 -8.08 2.58
N PHE A 351 -7.48 -8.29 3.02
CA PHE A 351 -7.09 -9.22 4.06
C PHE A 351 -6.35 -8.42 5.15
N ASN A 352 -6.96 -8.23 6.31
CA ASN A 352 -6.41 -7.44 7.41
C ASN A 352 -6.35 -8.22 8.73
N SER A 353 -6.99 -9.39 8.82
CA SER A 353 -7.03 -10.16 10.06
C SER A 353 -6.57 -11.61 9.88
N SER A 354 -6.16 -12.24 10.98
CA SER A 354 -5.87 -13.68 11.03
C SER A 354 -7.07 -14.55 10.65
N SER A 355 -8.28 -13.99 10.65
CA SER A 355 -9.52 -14.66 10.24
C SER A 355 -9.81 -14.60 8.74
N ASP A 356 -9.16 -13.70 8.01
CA ASP A 356 -9.51 -13.38 6.62
C ASP A 356 -8.97 -14.43 5.65
N ARG A 357 -9.86 -15.01 4.83
CA ARG A 357 -9.48 -15.99 3.79
C ARG A 357 -10.52 -16.12 2.70
N VAL A 358 -10.12 -16.70 1.58
CA VAL A 358 -11.06 -17.32 0.64
C VAL A 358 -10.84 -18.82 0.68
N ARG A 359 -11.82 -19.55 1.22
CA ARG A 359 -11.78 -21.01 1.28
C ARG A 359 -12.35 -21.58 -0.02
N LEU A 360 -11.65 -22.54 -0.62
CA LEU A 360 -12.06 -23.17 -1.87
C LEU A 360 -11.82 -24.68 -1.84
N ASN A 361 -12.45 -25.39 -2.76
CA ASN A 361 -12.13 -26.78 -3.07
C ASN A 361 -11.91 -26.90 -4.59
N LEU A 362 -10.66 -27.10 -5.01
CA LEU A 362 -10.30 -27.33 -6.40
C LEU A 362 -9.86 -28.78 -6.59
N PRO A 363 -10.79 -29.68 -6.97
CA PRO A 363 -10.50 -31.09 -7.10
C PRO A 363 -9.72 -31.37 -8.38
N GLY A 364 -8.77 -32.31 -8.30
CA GLY A 364 -7.97 -32.73 -9.43
C GLY A 364 -6.54 -33.03 -9.03
N LYS A 365 -5.80 -33.64 -9.97
CA LYS A 365 -4.35 -33.81 -9.90
C LYS A 365 -3.77 -33.09 -11.11
N PHE A 366 -2.76 -32.28 -10.89
CA PHE A 366 -2.14 -31.43 -11.90
C PHE A 366 -0.68 -31.86 -12.08
N LYS A 367 -0.27 -32.13 -13.32
CA LYS A 367 1.16 -32.39 -13.60
C LYS A 367 1.91 -31.07 -13.66
N ASP A 368 1.39 -30.14 -14.44
CA ASP A 368 1.86 -28.76 -14.55
C ASP A 368 0.88 -27.83 -13.84
N ILE A 369 1.37 -26.73 -13.27
CA ILE A 369 0.50 -25.71 -12.70
C ILE A 369 1.09 -24.32 -12.92
N THR A 370 0.23 -23.38 -13.34
CA THR A 370 0.52 -21.94 -13.28
C THR A 370 -0.43 -21.28 -12.29
N MET A 371 0.10 -20.51 -11.35
CA MET A 371 -0.69 -19.69 -10.43
C MET A 371 -0.33 -18.23 -10.58
N ILE A 372 -1.33 -17.37 -10.67
CA ILE A 372 -1.16 -15.92 -10.85
C ILE A 372 -2.04 -15.16 -9.87
N THR A 373 -1.49 -14.12 -9.26
CA THR A 373 -2.27 -13.18 -8.45
C THR A 373 -1.72 -11.76 -8.52
N TRP A 374 -2.61 -10.79 -8.35
CA TRP A 374 -2.24 -9.40 -8.07
C TRP A 374 -2.47 -9.12 -6.60
N VAL A 375 -1.44 -8.66 -5.91
CA VAL A 375 -1.49 -8.33 -4.48
C VAL A 375 -0.96 -6.92 -4.20
N LYS A 376 -1.56 -6.22 -3.25
CA LYS A 376 -1.05 -4.97 -2.67
C LYS A 376 -0.82 -5.19 -1.19
N MET A 377 0.43 -5.20 -0.77
CA MET A 377 0.78 -5.44 0.64
C MET A 377 0.62 -4.13 1.43
N LYS A 378 -0.08 -4.17 2.57
CA LYS A 378 -0.17 -3.01 3.47
C LYS A 378 1.00 -2.96 4.44
N ASP A 379 1.35 -4.12 4.96
CA ASP A 379 2.56 -4.38 5.72
C ASP A 379 2.90 -5.87 5.56
N VAL A 380 4.13 -6.25 5.87
CA VAL A 380 4.50 -7.65 6.05
C VAL A 380 4.66 -7.88 7.55
N LEU A 381 3.54 -8.20 8.20
CA LEU A 381 3.51 -8.64 9.59
C LEU A 381 3.63 -10.17 9.62
N GLY A 382 4.67 -10.67 10.27
CA GLY A 382 4.89 -12.11 10.46
C GLY A 382 5.79 -12.78 9.42
N GLU A 383 6.27 -13.96 9.78
CA GLU A 383 7.13 -14.80 8.93
C GLU A 383 6.28 -15.71 8.04
N ASN A 384 6.47 -15.63 6.72
CA ASN A 384 5.78 -16.45 5.70
C ASN A 384 4.29 -16.14 5.51
N LEU A 385 3.98 -15.12 4.71
CA LEU A 385 2.60 -14.75 4.38
C LEU A 385 2.00 -15.73 3.37
N ALA A 386 0.78 -16.20 3.66
CA ALA A 386 0.03 -17.10 2.79
C ALA A 386 -0.46 -16.42 1.51
N LEU A 387 -0.17 -17.02 0.34
CA LEU A 387 -0.91 -16.74 -0.89
C LEU A 387 -1.96 -17.83 -1.13
N LEU A 388 -1.55 -19.10 -1.07
CA LEU A 388 -2.43 -20.26 -1.13
C LEU A 388 -1.87 -21.36 -0.23
N ASN A 389 -2.68 -21.87 0.69
CA ASN A 389 -2.34 -23.00 1.52
C ASN A 389 -3.41 -24.08 1.49
N PRO A 390 -3.00 -25.35 1.41
CA PRO A 390 -3.91 -26.48 1.39
C PRO A 390 -4.32 -26.84 2.82
N GLU A 391 -5.44 -27.54 2.93
CA GLU A 391 -5.78 -28.27 4.14
C GLU A 391 -4.79 -29.43 4.33
N THR A 392 -4.12 -29.43 5.48
CA THR A 392 -2.90 -30.23 5.71
C THR A 392 -3.11 -31.73 5.80
N GLU A 393 -4.37 -32.18 5.82
CA GLU A 393 -4.76 -33.58 5.92
C GLU A 393 -4.82 -34.28 4.55
N GLN A 394 -4.69 -33.52 3.46
CA GLN A 394 -4.60 -34.09 2.12
C GLN A 394 -3.17 -34.53 1.79
N ASP A 395 -3.02 -35.43 0.81
CA ASP A 395 -1.74 -35.80 0.19
C ASP A 395 -1.44 -34.88 -1.00
N HIS A 396 -0.20 -34.94 -1.53
CA HIS A 396 0.16 -34.26 -2.79
C HIS A 396 -0.06 -32.74 -2.78
N PHE A 397 -0.05 -32.12 -1.59
CA PHE A 397 -0.42 -30.73 -1.43
C PHE A 397 0.72 -29.76 -1.75
N LEU A 398 0.34 -28.54 -2.07
CA LEU A 398 1.26 -27.46 -2.41
C LEU A 398 1.04 -26.23 -1.54
N HIS A 399 2.10 -25.50 -1.23
CA HIS A 399 2.06 -24.21 -0.56
C HIS A 399 2.63 -23.15 -1.47
N TRP A 400 1.99 -21.98 -1.49
CA TRP A 400 2.52 -20.79 -2.11
C TRP A 400 2.48 -19.62 -1.12
N SER A 401 3.65 -19.03 -0.85
CA SER A 401 3.82 -18.04 0.20
C SER A 401 4.86 -16.99 -0.16
N ILE A 402 4.82 -15.86 0.56
CA ILE A 402 5.89 -14.87 0.58
C ILE A 402 6.65 -15.06 1.89
N ILE A 403 7.88 -15.55 1.82
CA ILE A 403 8.78 -15.59 2.99
C ILE A 403 9.15 -14.16 3.33
N SER A 404 9.07 -13.82 4.61
CA SER A 404 9.62 -12.59 5.15
C SER A 404 10.44 -12.90 6.38
N SER A 405 11.65 -12.37 6.46
CA SER A 405 12.43 -12.40 7.71
C SER A 405 11.79 -11.48 8.76
N LYS A 406 12.08 -11.72 10.05
CA LYS A 406 11.66 -10.82 11.15
C LYS A 406 12.15 -9.40 10.96
N THR A 407 13.35 -9.24 10.41
CA THR A 407 13.95 -7.92 10.10
C THR A 407 13.33 -7.26 8.87
N LYS A 408 12.43 -7.96 8.15
CA LYS A 408 11.88 -7.55 6.85
C LYS A 408 12.95 -7.22 5.79
N GLU A 409 14.19 -7.66 5.99
CA GLU A 409 15.29 -7.46 5.05
C GLU A 409 15.27 -8.49 3.91
N LEU A 410 14.56 -9.60 4.06
CA LEU A 410 14.43 -10.61 3.03
C LEU A 410 12.95 -10.89 2.74
N GLN A 411 12.53 -10.63 1.50
CA GLN A 411 11.26 -11.11 0.97
C GLN A 411 11.50 -12.03 -0.23
N GLN A 412 10.93 -13.23 -0.21
CA GLN A 412 11.08 -14.19 -1.30
C GLN A 412 9.76 -14.88 -1.60
N LEU A 413 9.46 -15.07 -2.88
CA LEU A 413 8.44 -16.03 -3.29
C LEU A 413 8.93 -17.44 -2.98
N HIS A 414 8.04 -18.21 -2.37
CA HIS A 414 8.30 -19.58 -1.99
C HIS A 414 7.15 -20.48 -2.41
N PHE A 415 7.52 -21.61 -2.98
CA PHE A 415 6.64 -22.70 -3.29
C PHE A 415 7.18 -23.97 -2.65
N SER A 416 6.31 -24.80 -2.10
CA SER A 416 6.70 -26.15 -1.68
C SER A 416 5.63 -27.17 -2.01
N GLU A 417 6.06 -28.40 -2.26
CA GLU A 417 5.19 -29.55 -2.54
C GLU A 417 5.65 -30.77 -1.74
N THR A 418 4.72 -31.70 -1.53
CA THR A 418 5.03 -33.03 -1.04
C THR A 418 4.02 -34.03 -1.55
N SER A 419 4.45 -35.27 -1.79
CA SER A 419 3.55 -36.37 -2.13
C SER A 419 2.91 -37.06 -0.91
N GLN A 420 3.29 -36.70 0.32
CA GLN A 420 2.83 -37.35 1.54
C GLN A 420 1.65 -36.60 2.19
N ALA A 421 0.76 -37.33 2.88
CA ALA A 421 -0.24 -36.75 3.77
C ALA A 421 0.38 -36.44 5.15
N LYS A 422 -0.32 -35.64 5.99
CA LYS A 422 0.10 -35.21 7.35
C LYS A 422 0.82 -36.31 8.16
N GLY A 423 1.89 -35.95 8.86
CA GLY A 423 2.55 -36.80 9.87
C GLY A 423 4.03 -37.13 9.64
N LEU A 424 4.59 -36.81 8.47
CA LEU A 424 6.01 -37.04 8.17
C LEU A 424 6.69 -35.72 7.81
N ILE A 425 7.49 -35.20 8.76
CA ILE A 425 8.31 -33.97 8.64
C ILE A 425 9.30 -34.05 7.46
N ARG A 426 9.59 -35.26 6.99
CA ARG A 426 10.61 -35.55 5.97
C ARG A 426 9.96 -35.71 4.61
N GLY A 427 10.28 -34.81 3.68
CA GLY A 427 9.96 -35.00 2.25
C GLY A 427 9.23 -33.85 1.55
N ARG A 428 9.20 -32.63 2.11
CA ARG A 428 8.82 -31.45 1.34
C ARG A 428 9.97 -31.00 0.44
N THR A 429 9.64 -30.71 -0.81
CA THR A 429 10.54 -30.02 -1.72
C THR A 429 10.22 -28.53 -1.69
N HIS A 430 11.22 -27.71 -1.41
CA HIS A 430 11.09 -26.26 -1.33
C HIS A 430 11.78 -25.60 -2.52
N TYR A 431 11.12 -24.59 -3.08
CA TYR A 431 11.54 -23.82 -4.24
C TYR A 431 11.39 -22.34 -3.88
N HIS A 432 12.50 -21.60 -3.99
CA HIS A 432 12.55 -20.19 -3.60
C HIS A 432 13.11 -19.39 -4.76
N CYS A 433 12.60 -18.17 -4.93
CA CYS A 433 13.33 -17.20 -5.73
C CYS A 433 14.62 -16.78 -5.02
N ASN A 434 15.69 -16.56 -5.80
CA ASN A 434 16.99 -16.16 -5.27
C ASN A 434 17.15 -14.63 -5.15
N LYS A 435 16.13 -13.86 -5.53
CA LYS A 435 16.09 -12.39 -5.39
C LYS A 435 15.35 -11.99 -4.13
N ASN A 436 15.87 -10.96 -3.46
CA ASN A 436 15.12 -10.24 -2.44
C ASN A 436 14.09 -9.31 -3.12
N LEU A 437 12.83 -9.44 -2.74
CA LEU A 437 11.69 -8.78 -3.35
C LEU A 437 11.15 -7.61 -2.53
N HIS A 438 11.91 -7.15 -1.52
CA HIS A 438 11.53 -6.04 -0.65
C HIS A 438 10.99 -4.83 -1.45
N GLN A 439 11.76 -4.37 -2.44
CA GLN A 439 11.40 -3.20 -3.25
C GLN A 439 10.19 -3.43 -4.16
N GLN A 440 9.80 -4.68 -4.43
CA GLN A 440 8.69 -5.01 -5.31
C GLN A 440 7.41 -5.28 -4.52
N LEU A 441 7.52 -5.76 -3.28
CA LEU A 441 6.39 -6.21 -2.47
C LEU A 441 6.01 -5.21 -1.36
N LEU A 442 6.98 -4.46 -0.82
CA LEU A 442 6.79 -3.59 0.35
C LEU A 442 6.71 -2.09 0.02
N THR A 443 6.41 -1.74 -1.24
CA THR A 443 6.20 -0.34 -1.62
C THR A 443 4.80 0.17 -1.33
N GLY A 444 3.87 -0.72 -0.96
CA GLY A 444 2.45 -0.38 -0.87
C GLY A 444 1.78 -0.31 -2.23
N GLU A 445 2.30 -1.03 -3.23
CA GLU A 445 1.76 -1.08 -4.60
C GLU A 445 1.24 -2.45 -4.96
N TRP A 446 0.48 -2.47 -6.04
CA TRP A 446 0.10 -3.70 -6.70
C TRP A 446 1.30 -4.38 -7.35
N ALA A 447 1.54 -5.61 -6.95
CA ALA A 447 2.52 -6.52 -7.52
C ALA A 447 1.81 -7.70 -8.19
N HIS A 448 2.24 -8.03 -9.40
CA HIS A 448 1.81 -9.22 -10.12
C HIS A 448 2.77 -10.37 -9.80
N LEU A 449 2.26 -11.43 -9.17
CA LEU A 449 3.03 -12.59 -8.78
C LEU A 449 2.59 -13.78 -9.63
N ALA A 450 3.56 -14.51 -10.17
CA ALA A 450 3.27 -15.78 -10.82
C ALA A 450 4.25 -16.89 -10.41
N LEU A 451 3.72 -18.10 -10.34
CA LEU A 451 4.46 -19.35 -10.19
C LEU A 451 4.15 -20.23 -11.40
N VAL A 452 5.19 -20.80 -12.01
CA VAL A 452 5.06 -21.82 -13.07
C VAL A 452 5.82 -23.07 -12.63
N TYR A 453 5.10 -24.19 -12.47
CA TYR A 453 5.67 -25.53 -12.27
C TYR A 453 5.51 -26.31 -13.58
N ASP A 454 6.63 -26.53 -14.28
CA ASP A 454 6.72 -27.11 -15.61
C ASP A 454 7.47 -28.44 -15.54
N THR A 455 6.73 -29.53 -15.58
CA THR A 455 7.27 -30.89 -15.52
C THR A 455 7.95 -31.32 -16.81
N GLN A 456 7.55 -30.75 -17.96
CA GLN A 456 8.17 -31.07 -19.25
C GLN A 456 9.61 -30.53 -19.30
N ARG A 457 9.83 -29.33 -18.75
CA ARG A 457 11.17 -28.73 -18.63
C ARG A 457 11.88 -29.06 -17.32
N GLY A 458 11.17 -29.67 -16.37
CA GLY A 458 11.69 -29.98 -15.03
C GLY A 458 12.01 -28.74 -14.21
N LYS A 459 11.26 -27.64 -14.37
CA LYS A 459 11.56 -26.34 -13.72
C LYS A 459 10.39 -25.80 -12.89
N VAL A 460 10.72 -25.17 -11.78
CA VAL A 460 9.85 -24.24 -11.06
C VAL A 460 10.35 -22.82 -11.29
N LYS A 461 9.50 -21.91 -11.76
CA LYS A 461 9.85 -20.52 -12.04
C LYS A 461 8.95 -19.57 -11.27
N HIS A 462 9.56 -18.52 -10.74
CA HIS A 462 8.87 -17.45 -10.02
C HIS A 462 8.99 -16.16 -10.83
N TYR A 463 7.88 -15.43 -10.96
CA TYR A 463 7.83 -14.15 -11.66
C TYR A 463 7.23 -13.08 -10.75
N VAL A 464 7.77 -11.87 -10.88
CA VAL A 464 7.22 -10.66 -10.26
C VAL A 464 7.16 -9.58 -11.33
N ASN A 465 6.00 -8.96 -11.49
CA ASN A 465 5.76 -7.88 -12.45
C ASN A 465 6.23 -8.26 -13.88
N GLY A 466 5.79 -9.44 -14.33
CA GLY A 466 6.13 -10.01 -15.64
C GLY A 466 7.56 -10.52 -15.79
N LYS A 467 8.46 -10.31 -14.83
CA LYS A 467 9.89 -10.64 -14.94
C LYS A 467 10.27 -11.86 -14.12
N LEU A 468 11.15 -12.70 -14.67
CA LEU A 468 11.69 -13.87 -13.98
C LEU A 468 12.56 -13.45 -12.77
N VAL A 469 12.22 -13.97 -11.58
CA VAL A 469 12.94 -13.69 -10.33
C VAL A 469 13.57 -14.92 -9.69
N GLY A 470 13.26 -16.12 -10.18
CA GLY A 470 13.87 -17.36 -9.69
C GLY A 470 13.55 -18.54 -10.58
N THR A 471 14.48 -19.50 -10.62
CA THR A 471 14.30 -20.79 -11.29
C THR A 471 14.94 -21.87 -10.44
N ASN A 472 14.23 -22.99 -10.27
CA ASN A 472 14.70 -24.15 -9.53
C ASN A 472 14.42 -25.43 -10.34
N ASP A 473 15.25 -26.45 -10.16
CA ASP A 473 15.03 -27.77 -10.73
C ASP A 473 14.00 -28.57 -9.93
N ILE A 474 13.03 -29.17 -10.62
CA ILE A 474 12.10 -30.12 -10.01
C ILE A 474 12.90 -31.37 -9.61
N LYS A 475 13.04 -31.60 -8.30
CA LYS A 475 13.78 -32.75 -7.77
C LYS A 475 13.08 -34.08 -8.04
N LYS A 476 11.75 -34.08 -7.99
CA LYS A 476 10.90 -35.23 -8.26
C LYS A 476 9.58 -34.76 -8.82
N VAL A 477 9.13 -35.37 -9.91
CA VAL A 477 7.82 -35.08 -10.49
C VAL A 477 6.76 -35.84 -9.70
N ASN A 478 5.92 -35.10 -8.98
CA ASN A 478 4.73 -35.62 -8.32
C ASN A 478 3.50 -34.88 -8.86
N PRO A 479 2.35 -35.55 -9.03
CA PRO A 479 1.11 -34.82 -9.32
C PRO A 479 0.77 -33.91 -8.14
N LEU A 480 0.43 -32.66 -8.42
CA LEU A 480 0.06 -31.66 -7.43
C LEU A 480 -1.45 -31.65 -7.20
N LYS A 481 -1.87 -31.39 -5.97
CA LYS A 481 -3.27 -31.18 -5.56
C LYS A 481 -3.42 -29.83 -4.87
N VAL A 482 -4.37 -29.04 -5.35
CA VAL A 482 -4.87 -27.87 -4.62
C VAL A 482 -5.88 -28.32 -3.57
N GLY A 483 -6.90 -29.09 -3.98
CA GLY A 483 -7.86 -29.68 -3.04
C GLY A 483 -8.60 -28.61 -2.24
N ILE A 484 -8.86 -28.89 -0.96
CA ILE A 484 -9.39 -27.89 -0.04
C ILE A 484 -8.24 -26.97 0.35
N ALA A 485 -8.43 -25.66 0.18
CA ALA A 485 -7.37 -24.68 0.41
C ALA A 485 -7.93 -23.34 0.87
N ASP A 486 -7.09 -22.58 1.56
CA ASP A 486 -7.31 -21.18 1.92
C ASP A 486 -6.37 -20.28 1.10
N ILE A 487 -6.95 -19.32 0.39
CA ILE A 487 -6.21 -18.18 -0.19
C ILE A 487 -6.06 -17.11 0.89
N GLY A 488 -4.85 -16.56 1.01
CA GLY A 488 -4.55 -15.45 1.91
C GLY A 488 -4.46 -15.83 3.39
N ASN A 489 -4.53 -17.12 3.75
CA ASN A 489 -4.45 -17.54 5.14
C ASN A 489 -3.80 -18.91 5.33
N TRP A 490 -3.42 -19.17 6.58
CA TRP A 490 -2.99 -20.45 7.10
C TRP A 490 -3.57 -20.57 8.52
N PRO A 491 -4.66 -21.32 8.73
CA PRO A 491 -5.34 -21.39 10.03
C PRO A 491 -4.63 -22.23 11.08
N GLN A 492 -3.54 -22.91 10.74
CA GLN A 492 -2.89 -23.87 11.62
C GLN A 492 -1.91 -23.22 12.59
N GLU A 493 -2.18 -23.36 13.88
CA GLU A 493 -1.27 -23.00 14.97
C GLU A 493 -0.10 -23.99 15.12
N GLU A 494 -0.38 -25.28 14.84
CA GLU A 494 0.60 -26.36 14.87
C GLU A 494 0.54 -27.24 13.61
N TRP A 495 1.67 -27.40 12.92
CA TRP A 495 1.76 -28.29 11.75
C TRP A 495 2.02 -29.75 12.15
N ALA A 496 2.85 -29.93 13.17
CA ALA A 496 3.19 -31.20 13.81
C ALA A 496 3.24 -31.02 15.32
N LYS A 497 3.12 -32.13 16.07
CA LYS A 497 3.15 -32.12 17.54
C LYS A 497 4.44 -31.43 18.02
N GLY A 498 4.29 -30.32 18.74
CA GLY A 498 5.41 -29.54 19.29
C GLY A 498 5.97 -28.44 18.37
N THR A 499 5.39 -28.20 17.20
CA THR A 499 5.69 -27.00 16.38
C THR A 499 4.62 -25.94 16.61
N LYS A 500 4.98 -24.73 17.03
CA LYS A 500 4.10 -23.56 17.01
C LYS A 500 4.58 -22.57 15.96
N PHE A 501 3.68 -22.10 15.11
CA PHE A 501 4.01 -21.07 14.12
C PHE A 501 3.33 -19.75 14.46
N GLU A 502 4.01 -18.65 14.11
CA GLU A 502 3.38 -17.33 14.06
C GLU A 502 2.24 -17.34 13.03
N ILE A 503 1.28 -16.43 13.17
CA ILE A 503 0.14 -16.32 12.28
C ILE A 503 0.62 -15.93 10.87
N ARG A 504 0.26 -16.73 9.86
CA ARG A 504 0.74 -16.62 8.47
C ARG A 504 -0.31 -16.08 7.50
N HIS A 505 -1.13 -15.14 7.95
CA HIS A 505 -2.19 -14.55 7.11
C HIS A 505 -1.62 -13.44 6.22
N LEU A 506 -2.28 -13.20 5.08
CA LEU A 506 -1.96 -12.09 4.21
C LEU A 506 -2.43 -10.77 4.87
N VAL A 507 -1.58 -9.75 4.83
CA VAL A 507 -1.94 -8.38 5.25
C VAL A 507 -1.84 -7.46 4.04
N GLY A 508 -2.98 -7.19 3.42
CA GLY A 508 -3.01 -6.47 2.16
C GLY A 508 -4.32 -6.61 1.41
N SER A 509 -4.21 -6.68 0.09
CA SER A 509 -5.35 -6.77 -0.80
C SER A 509 -5.00 -7.64 -2.01
N MET A 510 -5.99 -8.33 -2.55
CA MET A 510 -5.85 -9.16 -3.74
C MET A 510 -6.95 -8.79 -4.74
N SER A 511 -6.61 -8.54 -6.00
CA SER A 511 -7.62 -8.17 -7.02
C SER A 511 -8.05 -9.36 -7.89
N LYS A 512 -7.19 -10.37 -7.99
CA LYS A 512 -7.38 -11.54 -8.87
C LYS A 512 -6.60 -12.75 -8.36
N PHE A 513 -7.13 -13.94 -8.59
CA PHE A 513 -6.39 -15.20 -8.39
C PHE A 513 -6.74 -16.20 -9.51
N LEU A 514 -5.71 -16.76 -10.15
CA LEU A 514 -5.84 -17.68 -11.28
C LEU A 514 -5.04 -18.96 -11.03
N ILE A 515 -5.59 -20.09 -11.45
CA ILE A 515 -4.88 -21.37 -11.57
C ILE A 515 -5.14 -21.97 -12.95
N ALA A 516 -4.06 -22.33 -13.64
CA ALA A 516 -4.10 -23.11 -14.89
C ALA A 516 -3.41 -24.48 -14.72
N LYS A 517 -3.92 -25.49 -15.42
CA LYS A 517 -3.40 -26.88 -15.42
C LYS A 517 -2.25 -27.12 -16.42
N ARG A 518 -1.67 -26.04 -16.96
CA ARG A 518 -0.49 -26.04 -17.84
C ARG A 518 0.56 -25.04 -17.37
N ALA A 519 1.79 -25.19 -17.86
CA ALA A 519 2.85 -24.21 -17.70
C ALA A 519 2.66 -23.05 -18.69
N PHE A 520 2.49 -21.83 -18.20
CA PHE A 520 2.50 -20.64 -19.03
C PHE A 520 3.93 -20.29 -19.43
N SER A 521 4.10 -19.86 -20.67
CA SER A 521 5.36 -19.35 -21.18
C SER A 521 5.70 -17.98 -20.58
N GLU A 522 6.97 -17.60 -20.68
CA GLU A 522 7.44 -16.31 -20.16
C GLU A 522 6.79 -15.12 -20.89
N THR A 523 6.54 -15.25 -22.19
CA THR A 523 5.86 -14.23 -22.99
C THR A 523 4.39 -14.08 -22.59
N GLU A 524 3.69 -15.17 -22.24
CA GLU A 524 2.33 -15.08 -21.70
C GLU A 524 2.31 -14.36 -20.35
N ILE A 525 3.22 -14.71 -19.43
CA ILE A 525 3.31 -14.04 -18.12
C ILE A 525 3.63 -12.54 -18.27
N GLN A 526 4.54 -12.19 -19.17
CA GLN A 526 4.88 -10.80 -19.45
C GLN A 526 3.71 -10.05 -20.10
N HIS A 527 3.05 -10.64 -21.09
CA HIS A 527 1.90 -10.03 -21.77
C HIS A 527 0.73 -9.78 -20.79
N ILE A 528 0.45 -10.74 -19.91
CA ILE A 528 -0.54 -10.58 -18.84
C ILE A 528 -0.19 -9.39 -17.96
N TYR A 529 1.05 -9.32 -17.50
CA TYR A 529 1.49 -8.20 -16.67
C TYR A 529 1.40 -6.85 -17.39
N GLU A 530 1.93 -6.72 -18.61
CA GLU A 530 1.99 -5.44 -19.33
C GLU A 530 0.60 -4.89 -19.68
N THR A 531 -0.35 -5.78 -19.98
CA THR A 531 -1.74 -5.43 -20.28
C THR A 531 -2.50 -5.05 -19.01
N GLU A 532 -2.20 -5.74 -17.91
CA GLU A 532 -2.93 -5.55 -16.67
C GLU A 532 -2.27 -4.52 -15.73
N LYS A 533 -1.03 -4.06 -15.92
CA LYS A 533 -0.37 -3.19 -14.93
C LYS A 533 -1.15 -1.86 -14.72
N PRO A 534 -1.28 -1.40 -13.46
CA PRO A 534 -1.97 -0.16 -13.13
C PRO A 534 -1.28 1.09 -13.68
#